data_AF-A0A4Q8AIF7-F1
#
_entry.id   AF-A0A4Q8AIF7-F1
#
_cell.length_a   1.000
_cell.length_b   1.000
_cell.length_c   1.000
_cell.angle_alpha   90.00
_cell.angle_beta   90.00
_cell.angle_gamma   90.00
#
_symmetry.space_group_name_H-M   'P 1'
#
loop_
_entity.id
_entity.type
_entity.pdbx_description
1 polymer ?
#
loop_
_entity_poly.entity_id
_entity_poly.type
_entity_poly.pdbx_seq_one_letter_code
_entity_poly.pdbx_strand_id
1 'polypeptide(L)'
;VLMPWLDDVDAVLIAGLPGQEGGHAIAAVLTGELEPTGRLVTTYPAADGAAPAWNTTPGEDLGLEYADGVAIGYRGYDASAELEPLFWLGHGLGYGSWEYDDVALAGAAGSLAVDVRVRNTSARDSRETVQVYYRPADATQPVRLAGYQGVQVAAGADATVRVECDARLFRRWDAQANTWAELNGGELIVARGLGDVRGRVELG
;
A
#
# COMPACT_ATOMS: atom_id res chain seq x y z
N VAL A 1 10.99 -11.49 -7.25
CA VAL A 1 11.85 -11.45 -8.45
C VAL A 1 12.67 -10.17 -8.38
N LEU A 2 13.98 -10.26 -8.63
CA LEU A 2 14.83 -9.07 -8.75
C LEU A 2 14.82 -8.59 -10.21
N MET A 3 14.99 -7.28 -10.41
CA MET A 3 14.94 -6.67 -11.75
C MET A 3 16.21 -5.83 -12.02
N PRO A 4 17.41 -6.43 -12.10
CA PRO A 4 18.63 -5.69 -12.41
C PRO A 4 18.64 -5.07 -13.82
N TRP A 5 17.68 -5.48 -14.67
CA TRP A 5 17.44 -5.00 -16.04
C TRP A 5 16.35 -3.92 -16.11
N LEU A 6 15.84 -3.43 -14.97
CA LEU A 6 14.70 -2.49 -14.96
C LEU A 6 15.00 -1.20 -15.74
N ASP A 7 16.23 -0.70 -15.67
CA ASP A 7 16.66 0.51 -16.38
C ASP A 7 16.87 0.30 -17.90
N ASP A 8 16.84 -0.95 -18.36
CA ASP A 8 17.01 -1.31 -19.78
C ASP A 8 15.67 -1.41 -20.53
N VAL A 9 14.54 -1.20 -19.86
CA VAL A 9 13.19 -1.35 -20.46
C VAL A 9 12.30 -0.15 -20.19
N ASP A 10 11.45 0.19 -21.16
CA ASP A 10 10.52 1.31 -21.02
C ASP A 10 9.30 0.99 -20.13
N ALA A 11 8.96 -0.29 -19.97
CA ALA A 11 7.77 -0.72 -19.23
C ALA A 11 7.87 -2.17 -18.71
N VAL A 12 7.23 -2.40 -17.56
CA VAL A 12 7.05 -3.72 -16.96
C VAL A 12 5.58 -3.93 -16.59
N LEU A 13 4.99 -5.04 -17.04
CA LEU A 13 3.64 -5.46 -16.67
C LEU A 13 3.71 -6.73 -15.81
N ILE A 14 3.23 -6.65 -14.56
CA ILE A 14 3.16 -7.79 -13.65
C ILE A 14 1.78 -8.45 -13.76
N ALA A 15 1.69 -9.57 -14.47
CA ALA A 15 0.45 -10.33 -14.67
C ALA A 15 0.22 -11.45 -13.64
N GLY A 16 1.23 -11.79 -12.82
CA GLY A 16 1.15 -12.89 -11.86
C GLY A 16 0.93 -14.25 -12.53
N LEU A 17 -0.06 -15.01 -12.05
CA LEU A 17 -0.53 -16.25 -12.66
C LEU A 17 -1.93 -16.02 -13.23
N PRO A 18 -2.05 -15.52 -14.48
CA PRO A 18 -3.28 -14.89 -14.97
C PRO A 18 -4.38 -15.86 -15.42
N GLY A 19 -4.18 -17.18 -15.27
CA GLY A 19 -5.17 -18.20 -15.64
C GLY A 19 -5.39 -18.31 -17.15
N GLN A 20 -6.46 -19.02 -17.55
CA GLN A 20 -6.71 -19.40 -18.95
C GLN A 20 -7.01 -18.23 -19.88
N GLU A 21 -7.60 -17.14 -19.37
CA GLU A 21 -7.89 -15.93 -20.15
C GLU A 21 -6.76 -14.90 -20.10
N GLY A 22 -5.63 -15.25 -19.48
CA GLY A 22 -4.52 -14.33 -19.27
C GLY A 22 -3.95 -13.74 -20.56
N GLY A 23 -3.91 -14.53 -21.64
CA GLY A 23 -3.46 -14.04 -22.95
C GLY A 23 -4.31 -12.88 -23.47
N HIS A 24 -5.64 -13.01 -23.40
CA HIS A 24 -6.58 -11.95 -23.81
C HIS A 24 -6.47 -10.72 -22.92
N ALA A 25 -6.41 -10.92 -21.59
CA ALA A 25 -6.31 -9.83 -20.63
C ALA A 25 -5.01 -9.02 -20.80
N ILE A 26 -3.87 -9.69 -20.99
CA ILE A 26 -2.58 -9.04 -21.23
C ILE A 26 -2.61 -8.27 -22.56
N ALA A 27 -3.14 -8.88 -23.63
CA ALA A 27 -3.25 -8.21 -24.92
C ALA A 27 -4.10 -6.93 -24.83
N ALA A 28 -5.27 -7.00 -24.18
CA ALA A 28 -6.16 -5.87 -24.00
C ALA A 28 -5.52 -4.74 -23.17
N VAL A 29 -4.72 -5.07 -22.15
CA VAL A 29 -3.94 -4.08 -21.41
C VAL A 29 -2.87 -3.45 -22.31
N LEU A 30 -2.02 -4.27 -22.95
CA LEU A 30 -0.91 -3.76 -23.78
C LEU A 30 -1.37 -2.90 -24.96
N THR A 31 -2.55 -3.15 -25.52
CA THR A 31 -3.14 -2.34 -26.59
C THR A 31 -3.91 -1.11 -26.09
N GLY A 32 -4.10 -1.00 -24.77
CA GLY A 32 -4.86 0.09 -24.15
C GLY A 32 -6.37 -0.05 -24.29
N GLU A 33 -6.88 -1.22 -24.71
CA GLU A 33 -8.31 -1.54 -24.65
C GLU A 33 -8.80 -1.55 -23.19
N LEU A 34 -7.98 -2.07 -22.28
CA LEU A 34 -8.19 -2.03 -20.84
C LEU A 34 -7.05 -1.28 -20.15
N GLU A 35 -7.37 -0.57 -19.07
CA GLU A 35 -6.37 0.05 -18.21
C GLU A 35 -5.82 -0.96 -17.18
N PRO A 36 -4.49 -1.00 -16.94
CA PRO A 36 -3.95 -1.72 -15.80
C PRO A 36 -4.33 -0.98 -14.51
N THR A 37 -5.06 -1.66 -13.62
CA THR A 37 -5.58 -1.05 -12.37
C THR A 37 -5.13 -1.80 -11.11
N GLY A 38 -4.29 -2.82 -11.28
CA GLY A 38 -3.75 -3.64 -10.20
C GLY A 38 -2.81 -2.83 -9.29
N ARG A 39 -2.80 -3.21 -8.01
CA ARG A 39 -1.87 -2.69 -7.00
C ARG A 39 -1.14 -3.86 -6.37
N LEU A 40 0.16 -3.72 -6.14
CA LEU A 40 0.97 -4.77 -5.52
C LEU A 40 0.44 -5.10 -4.12
N VAL A 41 0.27 -6.39 -3.84
CA VAL A 41 -0.12 -6.90 -2.51
C VAL A 41 1.08 -7.35 -1.67
N THR A 42 2.28 -7.22 -2.23
CA THR A 42 3.57 -7.49 -1.57
C THR A 42 4.58 -6.42 -1.96
N THR A 43 5.58 -6.22 -1.10
CA THR A 43 6.72 -5.34 -1.37
C THR A 43 7.80 -6.12 -2.13
N TYR A 44 8.40 -5.50 -3.15
CA TYR A 44 9.46 -6.13 -3.95
C TYR A 44 10.82 -5.59 -3.49
N PRO A 45 11.78 -6.46 -3.12
CA PRO A 45 13.10 -6.03 -2.70
C PRO A 45 13.90 -5.41 -3.86
N ALA A 46 14.75 -4.43 -3.54
CA ALA A 46 15.68 -3.83 -4.51
C ALA A 46 16.88 -4.74 -4.83
N ALA A 47 17.30 -5.56 -3.88
CA ALA A 47 18.43 -6.47 -4.03
C ALA A 47 18.21 -7.78 -3.27
N ASP A 48 19.02 -8.78 -3.59
CA ASP A 48 19.09 -10.01 -2.81
C ASP A 48 19.53 -9.68 -1.38
N GLY A 49 18.88 -10.24 -0.36
CA GLY A 49 19.16 -9.90 1.03
C GLY A 49 18.53 -8.61 1.54
N ALA A 50 18.04 -7.73 0.67
CA ALA A 50 17.50 -6.42 1.05
C ALA A 50 15.99 -6.49 1.35
N ALA A 51 15.59 -7.34 2.29
CA ALA A 51 14.21 -7.43 2.78
C ALA A 51 14.13 -7.80 4.26
N PRO A 52 13.06 -7.40 4.98
CA PRO A 52 12.78 -7.93 6.31
C PRO A 52 12.57 -9.44 6.28
N ALA A 53 12.93 -10.14 7.37
CA ALA A 53 12.83 -11.60 7.49
C ALA A 53 13.49 -12.40 6.35
N TRP A 54 14.56 -11.88 5.74
CA TRP A 54 15.22 -12.54 4.61
C TRP A 54 15.97 -13.82 5.00
N ASN A 55 16.63 -13.80 6.15
CA ASN A 55 17.50 -14.88 6.62
C ASN A 55 16.80 -15.85 7.59
N THR A 56 15.47 -15.78 7.68
CA THR A 56 14.69 -16.57 8.65
C THR A 56 14.61 -18.03 8.19
N THR A 57 15.48 -18.87 8.75
CA THR A 57 15.57 -20.30 8.44
C THR A 57 15.42 -21.17 9.69
N PRO A 58 14.92 -22.41 9.57
CA PRO A 58 14.82 -23.30 10.72
C PRO A 58 16.19 -23.57 11.35
N GLY A 59 16.23 -23.65 12.68
CA GLY A 59 17.39 -24.11 13.44
C GLY A 59 17.63 -25.61 13.30
N GLU A 60 18.69 -26.10 13.93
CA GLU A 60 19.05 -27.53 13.92
C GLU A 60 17.97 -28.44 14.54
N ASP A 61 17.16 -27.88 15.45
CA ASP A 61 16.02 -28.53 16.08
C ASP A 61 14.73 -28.48 15.25
N LEU A 62 14.80 -27.92 14.02
CA LEU A 62 13.68 -27.61 13.15
C LEU A 62 12.72 -26.54 13.68
N GLY A 63 13.09 -25.83 14.75
CA GLY A 63 12.39 -24.64 15.23
C GLY A 63 12.63 -23.45 14.30
N LEU A 64 11.60 -22.63 14.05
CA LEU A 64 11.70 -21.41 13.24
C LEU A 64 11.28 -20.21 14.08
N GLU A 65 12.25 -19.40 14.51
CA GLU A 65 11.98 -18.18 15.27
C GLU A 65 11.67 -17.00 14.34
N TYR A 66 10.60 -16.27 14.64
CA TYR A 66 10.19 -15.08 13.89
C TYR A 66 10.71 -13.83 14.59
N ALA A 67 12.04 -13.62 14.53
CA ALA A 67 12.71 -12.54 15.25
C ALA A 67 12.30 -11.13 14.80
N ASP A 68 11.87 -10.96 13.54
CA ASP A 68 11.37 -9.68 13.00
C ASP A 68 10.01 -9.25 13.61
N GLY A 69 9.31 -10.16 14.31
CA GLY A 69 8.03 -9.88 14.94
C GLY A 69 6.99 -9.35 13.94
N VAL A 70 6.50 -8.13 14.18
CA VAL A 70 5.48 -7.47 13.33
C VAL A 70 6.06 -6.68 12.16
N ALA A 71 7.39 -6.54 12.09
CA ALA A 71 8.11 -5.78 11.08
C ALA A 71 8.32 -6.58 9.78
N ILE A 72 7.23 -7.12 9.21
CA ILE A 72 7.26 -7.96 8.01
C ILE A 72 6.73 -7.20 6.78
N GLY A 73 7.36 -7.43 5.62
CA GLY A 73 6.99 -6.77 4.36
C GLY A 73 7.13 -5.26 4.47
N TYR A 74 6.20 -4.49 3.89
CA TYR A 74 6.23 -3.02 3.91
C TYR A 74 6.41 -2.40 5.30
N ARG A 75 5.98 -3.09 6.36
CA ARG A 75 6.15 -2.65 7.75
C ARG A 75 7.61 -2.62 8.17
N GLY A 76 8.35 -3.67 7.81
CA GLY A 76 9.78 -3.75 8.11
C GLY A 76 10.61 -2.83 7.22
N TYR A 77 10.19 -2.59 5.97
CA TYR A 77 10.81 -1.57 5.13
C TYR A 77 10.63 -0.17 5.72
N ASP A 78 9.39 0.22 6.08
CA ASP A 78 9.12 1.54 6.68
C ASP A 78 9.84 1.76 8.03
N ALA A 79 10.02 0.70 8.81
CA ALA A 79 10.74 0.76 10.08
C ALA A 79 12.28 0.76 9.94
N SER A 80 12.81 0.47 8.75
CA SER A 80 14.24 0.35 8.51
C SER A 80 14.81 1.64 7.92
N ALA A 81 16.00 2.04 8.39
CA ALA A 81 16.76 3.13 7.79
C ALA A 81 17.63 2.68 6.60
N GLU A 82 17.77 1.37 6.38
CA GLU A 82 18.72 0.79 5.42
C GLU A 82 18.03 0.11 4.23
N LEU A 83 16.74 -0.23 4.36
CA LEU A 83 16.01 -0.97 3.35
C LEU A 83 15.07 -0.06 2.56
N GLU A 84 15.41 0.20 1.30
CA GLU A 84 14.48 0.79 0.33
C GLU A 84 14.02 -0.31 -0.65
N PRO A 85 12.72 -0.58 -0.79
CA PRO A 85 12.23 -1.56 -1.74
C PRO A 85 12.23 -1.03 -3.17
N LEU A 86 12.28 -1.93 -4.15
CA LEU A 86 12.12 -1.57 -5.56
C LEU A 86 10.70 -1.07 -5.85
N PHE A 87 9.71 -1.78 -5.30
CA PHE A 87 8.31 -1.39 -5.38
C PHE A 87 7.63 -1.61 -4.03
N TRP A 88 7.04 -0.54 -3.51
CA TRP A 88 6.29 -0.56 -2.26
C TRP A 88 4.99 -1.36 -2.36
N LEU A 89 4.49 -1.84 -1.21
CA LEU A 89 3.10 -2.33 -1.13
C LEU A 89 2.17 -1.26 -1.68
N GLY A 90 1.20 -1.68 -2.50
CA GLY A 90 0.20 -0.81 -3.06
C GLY A 90 0.66 -0.02 -4.29
N HIS A 91 1.93 -0.15 -4.70
CA HIS A 91 2.41 0.43 -5.95
C HIS A 91 1.67 -0.18 -7.14
N GLY A 92 1.41 0.63 -8.16
CA GLY A 92 0.82 0.21 -9.42
C GLY A 92 0.56 1.43 -10.28
N LEU A 93 0.97 1.35 -11.55
CA LEU A 93 0.73 2.39 -12.53
C LEU A 93 -0.56 2.08 -13.31
N GLY A 94 -1.14 3.14 -13.87
CA GLY A 94 -2.25 3.09 -14.81
C GLY A 94 -1.90 3.88 -16.07
N TYR A 95 -2.86 4.03 -16.97
CA TYR A 95 -2.73 4.94 -18.12
C TYR A 95 -3.21 6.35 -17.79
N GLY A 96 -3.93 6.54 -16.68
CA GLY A 96 -4.28 7.84 -16.14
C GLY A 96 -3.21 8.47 -15.23
N SER A 97 -3.35 9.78 -15.04
CA SER A 97 -2.53 10.61 -14.15
C SER A 97 -3.44 11.28 -13.12
N TRP A 98 -2.94 11.44 -11.89
CA TRP A 98 -3.78 11.75 -10.74
C TRP A 98 -3.18 12.83 -9.84
N GLU A 99 -4.03 13.79 -9.45
CA GLU A 99 -3.77 14.77 -8.41
C GLU A 99 -4.67 14.50 -7.20
N TYR A 100 -4.18 14.88 -6.02
CA TYR A 100 -4.83 14.67 -4.73
C TYR A 100 -4.90 16.02 -4.02
N ASP A 101 -6.08 16.37 -3.52
CA ASP A 101 -6.38 17.61 -2.82
C ASP A 101 -7.40 17.38 -1.69
N ASP A 102 -7.60 18.41 -0.85
CA ASP A 102 -8.64 18.44 0.20
C ASP A 102 -8.69 17.19 1.10
N VAL A 103 -7.53 16.70 1.54
CA VAL A 103 -7.42 15.57 2.46
C VAL A 103 -7.91 15.99 3.85
N ALA A 104 -8.95 15.33 4.34
CA ALA A 104 -9.57 15.66 5.62
C ALA A 104 -9.99 14.41 6.41
N LEU A 105 -9.86 14.51 7.74
CA LEU A 105 -10.44 13.52 8.65
C LEU A 105 -11.97 13.53 8.50
N ALA A 106 -12.54 12.35 8.35
CA ALA A 106 -13.99 12.15 8.28
C ALA A 106 -14.43 11.06 9.28
N GLY A 107 -15.75 11.00 9.50
CA GLY A 107 -16.36 9.99 10.36
C GLY A 107 -16.61 10.46 11.80
N ALA A 108 -17.31 9.61 12.56
CA ALA A 108 -17.67 9.85 13.95
C ALA A 108 -16.72 9.10 14.89
N ALA A 109 -16.79 9.41 16.20
CA ALA A 109 -16.03 8.68 17.20
C ALA A 109 -16.27 7.15 17.08
N GLY A 110 -15.22 6.40 16.73
CA GLY A 110 -15.25 4.95 16.53
C GLY A 110 -15.40 4.46 15.09
N SER A 111 -15.55 5.35 14.11
CA SER A 111 -15.54 5.03 12.66
C SER A 111 -14.67 6.07 11.95
N LEU A 112 -13.35 5.85 11.95
CA LEU A 112 -12.40 6.75 11.30
C LEU A 112 -12.47 6.56 9.78
N ALA A 113 -12.58 7.67 9.07
CA ALA A 113 -12.48 7.71 7.62
C ALA A 113 -11.62 8.90 7.18
N VAL A 114 -11.16 8.88 5.94
CA VAL A 114 -10.52 10.03 5.30
C VAL A 114 -11.28 10.36 4.03
N ASP A 115 -11.70 11.60 3.90
CA ASP A 115 -12.18 12.14 2.63
C ASP A 115 -10.99 12.77 1.91
N VAL A 116 -10.84 12.45 0.63
CA VAL A 116 -9.83 13.05 -0.26
C VAL A 116 -10.46 13.35 -1.59
N ARG A 117 -10.19 14.52 -2.13
CA ARG A 117 -10.52 14.82 -3.52
C ARG A 117 -9.40 14.31 -4.41
N VAL A 118 -9.79 13.62 -5.47
CA VAL A 118 -8.86 13.14 -6.50
C VAL A 118 -9.31 13.66 -7.84
N ARG A 119 -8.34 14.06 -8.66
CA ARG A 119 -8.58 14.53 -10.01
C ARG A 119 -7.84 13.66 -11.01
N ASN A 120 -8.56 13.16 -12.01
CA ASN A 120 -7.95 12.53 -13.16
C ASN A 120 -7.50 13.64 -14.13
N THR A 121 -6.19 13.84 -14.23
CA THR A 121 -5.58 14.87 -15.08
C THR A 121 -5.22 14.37 -16.49
N SER A 122 -5.56 13.11 -16.80
CA SER A 122 -5.29 12.52 -18.11
C SER A 122 -6.40 12.81 -19.12
N ALA A 123 -6.13 12.49 -20.39
CA ALA A 123 -7.10 12.58 -21.48
C ALA A 123 -7.99 11.32 -21.62
N ARG A 124 -8.00 10.43 -20.63
CA ARG A 124 -8.76 9.16 -20.64
C ARG A 124 -9.50 8.98 -19.34
N ASP A 125 -10.64 8.30 -19.38
CA ASP A 125 -11.28 7.80 -18.17
C ASP A 125 -10.34 6.81 -17.50
N SER A 126 -10.18 6.91 -16.19
CA SER A 126 -9.20 6.11 -15.46
C SER A 126 -9.69 5.71 -14.08
N ARG A 127 -9.10 4.64 -13.54
CA ARG A 127 -9.34 4.18 -12.17
C ARG A 127 -8.16 4.50 -11.24
N GLU A 128 -8.50 5.08 -10.08
CA GLU A 128 -7.57 5.26 -8.96
C GLU A 128 -7.91 4.34 -7.80
N THR A 129 -6.90 3.97 -6.99
CA THR A 129 -7.07 3.30 -5.70
C THR A 129 -6.38 4.14 -4.63
N VAL A 130 -7.17 4.93 -3.91
CA VAL A 130 -6.71 5.69 -2.74
C VAL A 130 -6.46 4.72 -1.60
N GLN A 131 -5.28 4.79 -0.99
CA GLN A 131 -4.90 3.97 0.16
C GLN A 131 -4.66 4.88 1.36
N VAL A 132 -5.12 4.46 2.53
CA VAL A 132 -4.89 5.16 3.80
C VAL A 132 -4.12 4.24 4.72
N TYR A 133 -2.99 4.72 5.23
CA TYR A 133 -2.15 4.02 6.19
C TYR A 133 -2.22 4.72 7.54
N TYR A 134 -2.27 3.97 8.63
CA TYR A 134 -2.13 4.49 9.98
C TYR A 134 -0.70 4.28 10.46
N ARG A 135 -0.02 5.36 10.87
CA ARG A 135 1.24 5.33 11.61
C ARG A 135 0.94 5.72 13.06
N PRO A 136 1.05 4.78 14.02
CA PRO A 136 0.81 5.08 15.43
C PRO A 136 1.84 6.07 16.00
N ALA A 137 1.45 6.86 17.01
CA ALA A 137 2.39 7.68 17.77
C ALA A 137 3.39 6.84 18.60
N ASP A 138 2.97 5.63 18.98
CA ASP A 138 3.87 4.63 19.57
C ASP A 138 4.83 4.10 18.49
N ALA A 139 6.08 4.57 18.54
CA ALA A 139 7.13 4.23 17.57
C ALA A 139 7.51 2.73 17.58
N THR A 140 7.08 1.95 18.57
CA THR A 140 7.27 0.49 18.56
C THR A 140 6.26 -0.24 17.67
N GLN A 141 5.22 0.46 17.23
CA GLN A 141 4.17 -0.10 16.39
C GLN A 141 4.41 0.27 14.92
N PRO A 142 4.35 -0.71 14.00
CA PRO A 142 4.59 -0.43 12.60
C PRO A 142 3.42 0.32 11.96
N VAL A 143 3.69 0.97 10.83
CA VAL A 143 2.67 1.49 9.91
C VAL A 143 1.74 0.36 9.41
N ARG A 144 0.47 0.68 9.13
CA ARG A 144 -0.55 -0.29 8.74
C ARG A 144 -1.44 0.28 7.65
N LEU A 145 -1.68 -0.45 6.56
CA LEU A 145 -2.76 -0.12 5.62
C LEU A 145 -4.10 -0.20 6.37
N ALA A 146 -4.69 0.95 6.67
CA ALA A 146 -5.91 1.12 7.46
C ALA A 146 -7.19 0.92 6.63
N GLY A 147 -7.13 1.29 5.35
CA GLY A 147 -8.23 1.16 4.41
C GLY A 147 -7.81 1.54 2.99
N TYR A 148 -8.66 1.23 2.01
CA TYR A 148 -8.47 1.65 0.63
C TYR A 148 -9.82 1.74 -0.09
N GLN A 149 -9.92 2.62 -1.09
CA GLN A 149 -11.12 2.75 -1.92
C GLN A 149 -10.73 3.03 -3.38
N GLY A 150 -11.34 2.26 -4.28
CA GLY A 150 -11.22 2.48 -5.72
C GLY A 150 -12.26 3.46 -6.23
N VAL A 151 -11.89 4.29 -7.21
CA VAL A 151 -12.81 5.22 -7.89
C VAL A 151 -12.50 5.27 -9.39
N GLN A 152 -13.55 5.29 -10.21
CA GLN A 152 -13.43 5.59 -11.64
C GLN A 152 -13.76 7.07 -11.83
N VAL A 153 -12.91 7.81 -12.52
CA VAL A 153 -13.11 9.24 -12.78
C VAL A 153 -12.90 9.51 -14.27
N ALA A 154 -13.83 10.24 -14.87
CA ALA A 154 -13.75 10.62 -16.27
C ALA A 154 -12.52 11.53 -16.53
N ALA A 155 -12.07 11.56 -17.78
CA ALA A 155 -10.95 12.43 -18.19
C ALA A 155 -11.18 13.90 -17.76
N GLY A 156 -10.20 14.48 -17.05
CA GLY A 156 -10.23 15.88 -16.60
C GLY A 156 -11.14 16.18 -15.40
N ALA A 157 -11.96 15.22 -14.96
CA ALA A 157 -12.91 15.37 -13.86
C ALA A 157 -12.29 15.07 -12.49
N ASP A 158 -13.02 15.42 -11.44
CA ASP A 158 -12.68 15.14 -10.05
C ASP A 158 -13.79 14.36 -9.32
N ALA A 159 -13.41 13.70 -8.23
CA ALA A 159 -14.31 13.00 -7.33
C ALA A 159 -13.78 13.07 -5.90
N THR A 160 -14.69 13.17 -4.92
CA THR A 160 -14.36 12.95 -3.51
C THR A 160 -14.45 11.46 -3.21
N VAL A 161 -13.38 10.90 -2.68
CA VAL A 161 -13.26 9.51 -2.25
C VAL A 161 -13.24 9.47 -0.74
N ARG A 162 -14.19 8.75 -0.16
CA ARG A 162 -14.16 8.38 1.25
C ARG A 162 -13.48 7.03 1.42
N VAL A 163 -12.45 6.98 2.25
CA VAL A 163 -11.77 5.75 2.66
C VAL A 163 -12.10 5.45 4.11
N GLU A 164 -12.94 4.45 4.34
CA GLU A 164 -13.22 3.93 5.68
C GLU A 164 -11.99 3.17 6.21
N CYS A 165 -11.59 3.45 7.45
CA CYS A 165 -10.47 2.80 8.11
C CYS A 165 -10.97 1.72 9.08
N ASP A 166 -10.39 0.53 9.01
CA ASP A 166 -10.74 -0.57 9.92
C ASP A 166 -10.28 -0.24 11.36
N ALA A 167 -11.26 -0.06 12.26
CA ALA A 167 -11.02 0.26 13.67
C ALA A 167 -10.07 -0.72 14.37
N ARG A 168 -10.00 -1.98 13.94
CA ARG A 168 -9.08 -2.98 14.52
C ARG A 168 -7.61 -2.62 14.30
N LEU A 169 -7.30 -1.83 13.27
CA LEU A 169 -5.94 -1.45 12.95
C LEU A 169 -5.40 -0.34 13.87
N PHE A 170 -6.26 0.24 14.70
CA PHE A 170 -5.90 1.19 15.77
C PHE A 170 -5.69 0.49 17.11
N ARG A 171 -5.48 -0.83 17.12
CA ARG A 171 -5.23 -1.62 18.34
C ARG A 171 -3.93 -2.40 18.26
N ARG A 172 -3.27 -2.64 19.37
CA ARG A 172 -2.19 -3.63 19.49
C ARG A 172 -2.60 -4.77 20.39
N TRP A 173 -2.03 -5.95 20.16
CA TRP A 173 -2.19 -7.06 21.08
C TRP A 173 -1.30 -6.84 22.30
N ASP A 174 -1.89 -6.90 23.50
CA ASP A 174 -1.15 -6.90 24.75
C ASP A 174 -1.00 -8.35 25.24
N ALA A 175 0.21 -8.89 25.10
CA ALA A 175 0.49 -10.27 25.47
C ALA A 175 0.45 -10.52 26.98
N GLN A 176 0.72 -9.50 27.81
CA GLN A 176 0.66 -9.64 29.27
C GLN A 176 -0.79 -9.67 29.77
N ALA A 177 -1.61 -8.78 29.23
CA ALA A 177 -3.04 -8.70 29.57
C ALA A 177 -3.91 -9.68 28.77
N ASN A 178 -3.37 -10.33 27.74
CA ASN A 178 -4.05 -11.25 26.84
C ASN A 178 -5.32 -10.64 26.21
N THR A 179 -5.21 -9.37 25.79
CA THR A 179 -6.33 -8.60 25.22
C THR A 179 -5.83 -7.56 24.21
N TRP A 180 -6.75 -6.99 23.43
CA TRP A 180 -6.46 -5.85 22.57
C TRP A 180 -6.43 -4.55 23.38
N ALA A 181 -5.38 -3.75 23.17
CA ALA A 181 -5.24 -2.41 23.71
C ALA A 181 -5.33 -1.38 22.57
N GLU A 182 -6.05 -0.28 22.79
CA GLU A 182 -6.16 0.82 21.82
C GLU A 182 -4.82 1.56 21.68
N LEU A 183 -4.53 2.00 20.46
CA LEU A 183 -3.45 2.94 20.13
C LEU A 183 -4.07 4.32 19.99
N ASN A 184 -3.47 5.30 20.66
CA ASN A 184 -3.94 6.69 20.66
C ASN A 184 -2.96 7.57 19.87
N GLY A 185 -3.50 8.57 19.18
CA GLY A 185 -2.73 9.48 18.34
C GLY A 185 -2.02 8.82 17.15
N GLY A 186 -1.16 9.61 16.51
CA GLY A 186 -0.39 9.21 15.32
C GLY A 186 -0.88 9.96 14.08
N GLU A 187 -0.69 9.39 12.90
CA GLU A 187 -1.12 10.01 11.64
C GLU A 187 -1.82 9.01 10.71
N LEU A 188 -2.73 9.52 9.89
CA LEU A 188 -3.25 8.86 8.70
C LEU A 188 -2.54 9.41 7.47
N ILE A 189 -1.94 8.52 6.68
CA ILE A 189 -1.17 8.82 5.48
C ILE A 189 -2.01 8.40 4.27
N VAL A 190 -2.36 9.35 3.41
CA VAL A 190 -3.03 9.10 2.12
C VAL A 190 -1.98 8.89 1.05
N ALA A 191 -2.06 7.79 0.30
CA ALA A 191 -1.02 7.41 -0.66
C ALA A 191 -1.53 6.58 -1.85
N ARG A 192 -0.72 6.49 -2.91
CA ARG A 192 -0.89 5.59 -4.08
C ARG A 192 0.00 4.35 -3.97
N GLY A 193 0.03 3.77 -2.77
CA GLY A 193 1.08 2.87 -2.31
C GLY A 193 2.07 3.62 -1.42
N LEU A 194 2.68 2.94 -0.45
CA LEU A 194 3.36 3.62 0.67
C LEU A 194 4.56 4.48 0.24
N GLY A 195 5.20 4.17 -0.90
CA GLY A 195 6.28 4.98 -1.48
C GLY A 195 5.82 6.23 -2.25
N ASP A 196 4.50 6.46 -2.38
CA ASP A 196 3.91 7.59 -3.10
C ASP A 196 2.86 8.29 -2.22
N VAL A 197 3.34 9.01 -1.20
CA VAL A 197 2.51 9.74 -0.23
C VAL A 197 1.95 11.02 -0.84
N ARG A 198 0.63 11.20 -0.71
CA ARG A 198 -0.15 12.29 -1.30
C ARG A 198 -0.77 13.24 -0.27
N GLY A 199 -0.87 12.83 0.98
CA GLY A 199 -1.37 13.67 2.06
C GLY A 199 -1.22 13.02 3.43
N ARG A 200 -1.40 13.81 4.49
CA ARG A 200 -1.33 13.38 5.89
C ARG A 200 -2.39 14.07 6.72
N VAL A 201 -2.87 13.37 7.74
CA VAL A 201 -3.82 13.87 8.74
C VAL A 201 -3.36 13.42 10.12
N GLU A 202 -3.08 14.37 11.00
CA GLU A 202 -2.72 14.07 12.39
C GLU A 202 -3.94 13.59 13.19
N LEU A 203 -3.74 12.57 14.01
CA LEU A 203 -4.67 12.11 15.03
C LEU A 203 -4.15 12.63 16.38
N GLY A 204 -4.98 13.45 17.05
CA GLY A 204 -4.66 14.02 18.36
C GLY A 204 -4.62 13.01 19.50
#